data_AF-A0A2D8S012-F1
#
_entry.id   AF-A0A2D8S012-F1
#
_cell.length_a   1.000
_cell.length_b   1.000
_cell.length_c   1.000
_cell.angle_alpha   90.00
_cell.angle_beta   90.00
_cell.angle_gamma   90.00
#
_symmetry.space_group_name_H-M   'P 1'
#
loop_
_entity.id
_entity.type
_entity.pdbx_description
1 polymer ?
#
loop_
_entity_poly.entity_id
_entity_poly.type
_entity_poly.pdbx_seq_one_letter_code
_entity_poly.pdbx_strand_id
1 'polypeptide(L)' 'MGVAMRLSSELVAGVLMGAGIGWFFDWLFGTLPIFLVIFTGLGTVAGVKNVLRATQAMNATAAEKKKDPSGH' A
#
# COMPACT_ATOMS: atom_id res chain seq x y z
N MET A 1 -7.93 -13.84 8.48
CA MET A 1 -6.56 -13.78 7.90
C MET A 1 -5.81 -12.65 8.58
N GLY A 2 -4.56 -12.88 9.02
CA GLY A 2 -3.83 -11.97 9.89
C GLY A 2 -3.59 -10.59 9.26
N VAL A 3 -3.76 -9.52 10.05
CA VAL A 3 -3.51 -8.13 9.65
C VAL A 3 -2.16 -7.97 8.96
N ALA A 4 -1.12 -8.62 9.50
CA ALA A 4 0.23 -8.57 8.94
C ALA A 4 0.28 -9.00 7.47
N MET A 5 -0.48 -10.03 7.09
CA MET A 5 -0.54 -10.53 5.71
C MET A 5 -1.24 -9.56 4.76
N ARG A 6 -2.26 -8.84 5.25
CA ARG A 6 -2.91 -7.78 4.48
C ARG A 6 -1.98 -6.58 4.27
N LEU A 7 -1.32 -6.12 5.35
CA LEU A 7 -0.40 -4.98 5.27
C LEU A 7 0.78 -5.28 4.32
N SER A 8 1.35 -6.49 4.39
CA SER A 8 2.42 -6.90 3.47
C SER A 8 1.91 -6.99 2.03
N SER A 9 0.71 -7.52 1.80
CA SER A 9 0.10 -7.59 0.47
C SER A 9 -0.16 -6.20 -0.12
N GLU A 10 -0.61 -5.23 0.69
CA GLU A 10 -0.84 -3.85 0.24
C GLU A 10 0.46 -3.17 -0.21
N LEU A 11 1.57 -3.41 0.50
CA LEU A 11 2.91 -2.92 0.13
C LEU A 11 3.40 -3.57 -1.15
N VAL A 12 3.34 -4.89 -1.21
CA VAL A 12 3.80 -5.66 -2.38
C VAL A 12 2.97 -5.28 -3.60
N ALA A 13 1.65 -5.14 -3.47
CA ALA A 13 0.79 -4.71 -4.56
C ALA A 13 1.15 -3.32 -5.08
N GLY A 14 1.43 -2.36 -4.20
CA GLY A 14 1.83 -1.01 -4.59
C GLY A 14 3.17 -0.98 -5.35
N VAL A 15 4.16 -1.72 -4.88
CA VAL A 15 5.48 -1.82 -5.52
C VAL A 15 5.37 -2.55 -6.86
N LEU A 16 4.68 -3.69 -6.92
CA LEU A 16 4.50 -4.46 -8.15
C LEU A 16 3.71 -3.69 -9.21
N MET A 17 2.68 -2.95 -8.81
CA MET A 17 1.91 -2.10 -9.72
C MET A 17 2.79 -0.96 -10.26
N GLY A 18 3.55 -0.28 -9.40
CA GLY A 18 4.46 0.79 -9.82
C GLY A 18 5.58 0.31 -10.74
N ALA A 19 6.22 -0.80 -10.38
CA ALA A 19 7.28 -1.41 -11.20
C ALA A 19 6.73 -1.95 -12.52
N GLY A 20 5.57 -2.59 -12.52
CA GLY A 20 4.93 -3.11 -13.73
C GLY A 20 4.54 -2.00 -14.71
N ILE A 21 3.95 -0.90 -14.21
CA ILE A 21 3.61 0.28 -15.02
C ILE A 21 4.90 0.93 -15.54
N GLY A 22 5.88 1.18 -14.68
CA GLY A 22 7.12 1.84 -15.09
C GLY A 22 7.91 1.02 -16.13
N TRP A 23 7.97 -0.31 -15.97
CA TRP A 23 8.57 -1.20 -16.95
C TRP A 23 7.82 -1.21 -18.29
N PHE A 24 6.49 -1.20 -18.26
CA PHE A 24 5.67 -1.12 -19.46
C PHE A 24 5.91 0.18 -20.25
N PHE A 25 6.02 1.31 -19.54
CA PHE A 25 6.35 2.60 -20.15
C PHE A 25 7.78 2.64 -20.69
N ASP A 26 8.77 2.16 -19.94
CA ASP A 26 10.15 2.10 -20.43
C ASP A 26 10.27 1.22 -21.68
N TRP A 27 9.51 0.12 -21.77
CA TRP A 27 9.45 -0.73 -22.95
C TRP A 27 8.80 -0.04 -24.16
N LEU A 28 7.70 0.70 -23.94
CA LEU A 28 6.97 1.36 -25.01
C LEU A 28 7.74 2.55 -25.62
N PHE A 29 8.41 3.33 -24.77
CA PHE A 29 9.14 4.53 -25.19
C PHE A 29 10.62 4.27 -25.50
N GLY A 30 11.12 3.05 -25.25
CA GLY A 30 12.53 2.71 -25.43
C GLY A 30 13.46 3.56 -24.56
N THR A 31 12.95 4.11 -23.46
CA THR A 31 13.72 4.95 -22.55
C THR A 31 14.63 4.09 -21.69
N LEU A 32 15.75 4.68 -21.25
CA LEU A 32 16.48 4.18 -20.08
C LEU A 32 15.49 4.00 -18.90
N PRO A 33 15.79 3.15 -17.89
CA PRO A 33 14.84 2.71 -16.84
C PRO A 33 14.44 3.84 -15.87
N ILE A 34 13.91 4.93 -16.41
CA ILE A 34 13.59 6.19 -15.76
C ILE A 34 12.15 6.12 -15.27
N PHE A 35 11.22 5.65 -16.12
CA PHE A 35 9.84 5.48 -15.71
C PHE A 35 9.72 4.39 -14.64
N LEU A 36 10.46 3.30 -14.75
CA LEU A 36 10.55 2.27 -13.72
C LEU A 36 10.92 2.85 -12.36
N VAL A 37 11.98 3.66 -12.27
CA VAL A 37 12.40 4.26 -10.99
C VAL A 37 11.33 5.20 -10.43
N ILE A 38 10.78 6.08 -11.28
CA ILE A 38 9.76 7.06 -10.86
C ILE A 38 8.48 6.35 -10.40
N PHE A 39 7.92 5.46 -11.22
CA PHE A 39 6.66 4.78 -10.92
C PHE A 39 6.80 3.76 -9.79
N THR A 40 7.96 3.12 -9.63
CA THR A 40 8.23 2.26 -8.46
C THR A 40 8.27 3.10 -7.18
N GLY A 41 8.90 4.27 -7.22
CA GLY A 41 8.88 5.23 -6.10
C GLY A 41 7.45 5.67 -5.76
N LEU A 42 6.68 6.08 -6.75
CA LEU A 42 5.27 6.47 -6.57
C LEU A 42 4.40 5.31 -6.05
N GLY A 43 4.59 4.10 -6.58
CA GLY A 43 3.89 2.89 -6.14
C GLY A 43 4.23 2.51 -4.71
N THR A 44 5.48 2.69 -4.30
CA THR A 44 5.93 2.51 -2.91
C THR A 44 5.26 3.52 -1.98
N VAL A 45 5.24 4.81 -2.35
CA VAL A 45 4.55 5.85 -1.57
C VAL A 45 3.06 5.56 -1.44
N ALA A 46 2.41 5.11 -2.52
CA ALA A 46 1.01 4.69 -2.49
C ALA A 46 0.79 3.49 -1.56
N GLY A 47 1.65 2.47 -1.62
CA GLY A 47 1.60 1.30 -0.75
C GLY A 47 1.75 1.67 0.73
N VAL A 48 2.74 2.51 1.07
CA VAL A 48 2.94 3.01 2.44
C VAL A 48 1.70 3.78 2.92
N LYS A 49 1.13 4.66 2.08
CA LYS A 49 -0.11 5.40 2.42
C LYS A 49 -1.28 4.47 2.69
N ASN A 50 -1.43 3.39 1.92
CA ASN A 50 -2.47 2.38 2.15
C ASN A 50 -2.29 1.69 3.50
N VAL A 51 -1.06 1.30 3.85
CA VAL A 51 -0.78 0.69 5.16
C VAL A 51 -1.05 1.66 6.31
N LEU A 52 -0.65 2.93 6.19
CA LEU A 52 -0.96 3.93 7.19
C LEU A 52 -2.47 4.12 7.37
N ARG A 53 -3.24 4.09 6.27
CA ARG A 53 -4.70 4.13 6.33
C ARG A 53 -5.27 2.88 7.00
N ALA A 54 -4.72 1.71 6.70
CA ALA A 54 -5.15 0.45 7.29
C ALA A 54 -4.88 0.42 8.81
N THR A 55 -3.71 0.89 9.26
CA THR A 55 -3.39 0.98 10.69
C THR A 55 -4.26 2.01 11.41
N GLN A 56 -4.56 3.15 10.79
CA GLN A 56 -5.49 4.13 11.34
C GLN A 56 -6.91 3.55 11.51
N ALA A 57 -7.43 2.84 10.51
CA ALA A 57 -8.74 2.19 10.58
C ALA A 57 -8.81 1.13 11.68
N MET A 58 -7.72 0.38 11.88
CA MET A 58 -7.60 -0.58 12.97
C MET A 58 -7.58 0.10 14.35
N ASN A 59 -6.88 1.23 14.49
CA ASN A 59 -6.84 1.97 15.74
C ASN A 59 -8.21 2.57 16.08
N ALA A 60 -8.94 3.05 15.07
CA ALA A 60 -10.30 3.56 15.25
C ALA A 60 -11.27 2.47 15.73
N THR A 61 -11.26 1.30 15.09
CA THR A 61 -12.09 0.16 15.52
C THR A 61 -11.69 -0.36 16.90
N ALA A 62 -10.40 -0.36 17.25
CA ALA A 62 -9.93 -0.71 18.59
C ALA A 62 -10.39 0.31 19.66
N ALA A 63 -10.42 1.60 19.33
CA ALA A 63 -10.89 2.65 20.22
C ALA A 63 -12.41 2.59 20.45
N GLU A 64 -13.20 2.28 19.41
CA GLU A 64 -14.64 2.03 19.54
C GLU A 64 -14.93 0.79 20.40
N LYS A 65 -14.20 -0.30 20.17
CA LYS A 65 -14.33 -1.53 20.99
C LYS A 65 -13.96 -1.31 22.46
N LYS A 66 -13.12 -0.31 22.76
CA LYS A 66 -12.76 0.11 24.13
C LYS A 66 -13.79 1.05 24.76
N LYS A 67 -14.66 1.68 23.97
CA LYS A 67 -15.73 2.60 24.43
C LYS A 67 -17.05 1.89 24.71
N ASP A 68 -17.19 0.64 24.24
CA ASP A 68 -18.27 -0.29 24.61
C ASP A 68 -17.78 -1.46 25.49
N PRO A 69 -17.32 -1.22 26.73
CA PRO A 69 -17.19 -2.28 27.75
C PRO A 69 -18.44 -2.35 28.64
N SER A 70 -19.51 -1.60 28.33
CA SER A 70 -20.69 -1.41 29.18
C SER A 70 -21.99 -1.76 28.45
N GLY A 71 -21.97 -2.80 27.62
CA GLY A 71 -23.19 -3.50 27.20
C GLY A 71 -23.58 -4.50 28.28
N HIS A 72 -24.74 -4.25 28.90
CA HIS A 72 -25.49 -5.04 29.91
C HIS A 72 -25.08 -6.51 30.13
#